data_AF-A0AA37IAE7-F1
#
_entry.id   AF-A0AA37IAE7-F1
#
_cell.length_a   1.000
_cell.length_b   1.000
_cell.length_c   1.000
_cell.angle_alpha   90.00
_cell.angle_beta   90.00
_cell.angle_gamma   90.00
#
_symmetry.space_group_name_H-M   'P 1'
#
loop_
_entity.id
_entity.type
_entity.pdbx_description
1 polymer ?
#
loop_
_entity_poly.entity_id
_entity_poly.type
_entity_poly.pdbx_seq_one_letter_code
_entity_poly.pdbx_strand_id
1 'polypeptide(L)'
;MPMPSLRLVFASLGLISLAACGGRGSVAPSYQQELFNTGASPFARNFDATVNETCEAARRALLSQGFLTTMGQPDTVDATKNFQPSAETHVVVSFHVVCTPGENATNQSIAYVNAVQDGYALKKSDTSASVGLSVLGSLSLPIRSNSDAMVKISSETVPAGKFYDRFFNLMGHYLNTVPRSAPVAADEVKSKPLVPSLIVSSPELTPTPIVVQTPAAATAIQASDAVAAGTASDVPAAAAAATPAAPRTTATQ
;
A
#
# COMPACT_ATOMS: atom_id res chain seq x y z
N MET A 1 -20.87 69.68 33.89
CA MET A 1 -21.20 68.26 33.62
C MET A 1 -20.34 67.39 34.53
N PRO A 2 -20.92 66.54 35.40
CA PRO A 2 -20.15 65.68 36.29
C PRO A 2 -19.60 64.46 35.53
N MET A 3 -18.35 64.08 35.81
CA MET A 3 -17.71 62.88 35.27
C MET A 3 -18.22 61.62 36.00
N PRO A 4 -18.60 60.54 35.30
CA PRO A 4 -18.94 59.28 35.95
C PRO A 4 -17.69 58.57 36.49
N SER A 5 -17.85 58.00 37.69
CA SER A 5 -16.81 57.37 38.50
C SER A 5 -16.26 56.07 37.89
N LEU A 6 -14.95 56.04 37.63
CA LEU A 6 -14.18 54.93 37.05
C LEU A 6 -14.21 53.62 37.88
N ARG A 7 -14.78 53.65 39.10
CA ARG A 7 -14.82 52.48 39.99
C ARG A 7 -15.89 51.45 39.66
N LEU A 8 -16.89 51.79 38.84
CA LEU A 8 -17.97 50.88 38.45
C LEU A 8 -17.65 50.02 37.22
N VAL A 9 -16.62 50.38 36.43
CA VAL A 9 -16.24 49.64 35.22
C VAL A 9 -15.42 48.38 35.54
N PHE A 10 -14.71 48.36 36.68
CA PHE A 10 -13.90 47.19 37.08
C PHE A 10 -14.71 46.06 37.72
N ALA A 11 -15.95 46.31 38.15
CA ALA A 11 -16.79 45.29 38.80
C ALA A 11 -17.50 44.36 37.78
N SER A 12 -17.62 44.76 36.51
CA SER A 12 -18.26 43.95 35.46
C SER A 12 -17.28 43.04 34.70
N LEU A 13 -15.96 43.26 34.82
CA LEU A 13 -14.93 42.47 34.13
C LEU A 13 -14.42 41.27 34.95
N GLY A 14 -15.05 40.94 36.07
CA GLY A 14 -14.71 39.76 36.90
C GLY A 14 -15.60 38.53 36.67
N LEU A 15 -16.72 38.68 35.95
CA LEU A 15 -17.76 37.65 35.81
C LEU A 15 -17.68 36.83 34.52
N ILE A 16 -16.73 37.13 33.63
CA ILE A 16 -16.57 36.42 32.34
C ILE A 16 -15.51 35.29 32.42
N SER A 17 -14.74 35.21 33.50
CA SER A 17 -13.62 34.28 33.64
C SER A 17 -13.97 32.87 34.13
N LEU A 18 -15.25 32.51 34.28
CA LEU A 18 -15.66 31.23 34.91
C LEU A 18 -16.54 30.32 34.05
N ALA A 19 -16.40 30.34 32.72
CA ALA A 19 -17.11 29.42 31.81
C ALA A 19 -16.17 28.59 30.90
N ALA A 20 -14.91 28.38 31.31
CA ALA A 20 -13.92 27.63 30.54
C ALA A 20 -13.29 26.51 31.37
N CYS A 21 -14.10 25.62 31.96
CA CYS A 21 -13.62 24.35 32.51
C CYS A 21 -14.76 23.33 32.50
N GLY A 22 -14.53 22.16 31.90
CA GLY A 22 -15.24 20.94 32.33
C GLY A 22 -16.03 20.16 31.30
N GLY A 23 -15.91 20.44 30.00
CA GLY A 23 -16.43 19.53 28.97
C GLY A 23 -15.40 18.48 28.60
N ARG A 24 -15.10 17.50 29.48
CA ARG A 24 -14.48 16.24 29.02
C ARG A 24 -15.56 15.48 28.26
N GLY A 25 -15.81 15.91 27.03
CA GLY A 25 -16.66 15.18 26.09
C GLY A 25 -16.12 13.76 26.02
N SER A 26 -16.97 12.79 26.31
CA SER A 26 -16.71 11.41 25.92
C SER A 26 -16.30 11.46 24.46
N VAL A 27 -15.06 11.12 24.14
CA VAL A 27 -14.64 10.95 22.75
C VAL A 27 -15.53 9.81 22.24
N ALA A 28 -16.57 10.18 21.51
CA ALA A 28 -17.42 9.22 20.85
C ALA A 28 -16.51 8.30 20.03
N PRO A 29 -16.70 6.97 20.07
CA PRO A 29 -15.85 6.08 19.29
C PRO A 29 -15.85 6.52 17.83
N SER A 30 -14.67 6.52 17.20
CA SER A 30 -14.39 7.17 15.91
C SER A 30 -15.36 6.79 14.78
N TYR A 31 -15.94 5.58 14.83
CA TYR A 31 -16.94 5.13 13.86
C TYR A 31 -18.26 5.91 13.93
N GLN A 32 -18.59 6.56 15.05
CA GLN A 32 -19.81 7.37 15.21
C GLN A 32 -19.69 8.74 14.52
N GLN A 33 -18.48 9.14 14.08
CA GLN A 33 -18.29 10.30 13.21
C GLN A 33 -18.54 9.99 11.73
N GLU A 34 -18.73 8.72 11.36
CA GLU A 34 -19.10 8.35 9.99
C GLU A 34 -20.57 8.72 9.73
N LEU A 35 -20.77 9.76 8.92
CA LEU A 35 -22.10 10.33 8.68
C LEU A 35 -22.87 9.63 7.55
N PHE A 36 -22.24 8.72 6.79
CA PHE A 36 -22.82 7.98 5.64
C PHE A 36 -23.83 8.80 4.83
N ASN A 37 -23.43 10.01 4.41
CA ASN A 37 -24.28 10.94 3.69
C ASN A 37 -24.22 10.67 2.18
N THR A 38 -25.30 11.00 1.46
CA THR A 38 -25.40 10.92 -0.01
C THR A 38 -24.68 12.05 -0.75
N GLY A 39 -24.00 12.95 -0.01
CA GLY A 39 -23.19 14.03 -0.58
C GLY A 39 -21.88 13.56 -1.22
N ALA A 40 -21.10 14.51 -1.74
CA ALA A 40 -19.80 14.22 -2.33
C ALA A 40 -18.85 13.57 -1.31
N SER A 41 -18.44 12.33 -1.57
CA SER A 41 -17.48 11.62 -0.72
C SER A 41 -16.06 12.13 -0.97
N PRO A 42 -15.27 12.44 0.07
CA PRO A 42 -13.88 12.83 -0.09
C PRO A 42 -12.97 11.67 -0.57
N PHE A 43 -13.48 10.45 -0.52
CA PHE A 43 -12.79 9.22 -0.93
C PHE A 43 -13.17 8.79 -2.35
N ALA A 44 -14.03 9.54 -3.05
CA ALA A 44 -14.49 9.18 -4.38
C ALA A 44 -14.35 10.36 -5.36
N ARG A 45 -13.99 10.07 -6.62
CA ARG A 45 -14.03 11.08 -7.67
C ARG A 45 -14.39 10.50 -9.04
N ASN A 46 -15.23 11.23 -9.76
CA ASN A 46 -15.60 10.93 -11.13
C ASN A 46 -14.50 11.37 -12.10
N PHE A 47 -14.27 10.57 -13.14
CA PHE A 47 -13.35 10.85 -14.24
C PHE A 47 -14.03 10.56 -15.59
N ASP A 48 -13.77 11.42 -16.57
CA ASP A 48 -14.18 11.23 -17.97
C ASP A 48 -13.19 10.30 -18.69
N ALA A 49 -13.10 9.07 -18.18
CA ALA A 49 -12.24 8.01 -18.67
C ALA A 49 -12.87 6.63 -18.41
N THR A 50 -12.47 5.62 -19.19
CA THR A 50 -12.88 4.23 -18.89
C THR A 50 -12.27 3.77 -17.57
N VAL A 51 -12.84 2.71 -16.99
CA VAL A 51 -12.37 2.10 -15.73
C VAL A 51 -10.87 1.78 -15.76
N ASN A 52 -10.41 1.15 -16.84
CA ASN A 52 -9.01 0.75 -17.00
C ASN A 52 -8.08 1.97 -17.04
N GLU A 53 -8.45 3.01 -17.78
CA GLU A 53 -7.61 4.20 -17.94
C GLU A 53 -7.53 5.01 -16.64
N THR A 54 -8.62 5.09 -15.89
CA THR A 54 -8.64 5.73 -14.57
C THR A 54 -7.73 5.00 -13.58
N CYS A 55 -7.76 3.66 -13.57
CA CYS A 55 -6.91 2.89 -12.67
C CYS A 55 -5.43 2.87 -13.13
N GLU A 56 -5.16 2.88 -14.42
CA GLU A 56 -3.80 3.10 -14.93
C GLU A 56 -3.26 4.51 -14.59
N ALA A 57 -4.12 5.53 -14.61
CA ALA A 57 -3.74 6.86 -14.14
C ALA A 57 -3.48 6.89 -12.63
N ALA A 58 -4.27 6.17 -11.82
CA ALA A 58 -4.03 5.99 -10.39
C ALA A 58 -2.67 5.34 -10.13
N ARG A 59 -2.37 4.24 -10.85
CA ARG A 59 -1.08 3.56 -10.76
C ARG A 59 0.08 4.48 -11.11
N ARG A 60 -0.02 5.24 -12.21
CA ARG A 60 1.02 6.20 -12.62
C ARG A 60 1.22 7.30 -11.59
N ALA A 61 0.13 7.84 -11.04
CA ALA A 61 0.17 8.82 -9.96
C ALA A 61 0.85 8.27 -8.70
N LEU A 62 0.56 7.02 -8.32
CA LEU A 62 1.20 6.38 -7.16
C LEU A 62 2.69 6.14 -7.39
N LEU A 63 3.06 5.62 -8.56
CA LEU A 63 4.45 5.39 -8.96
C LEU A 63 5.26 6.69 -8.99
N SER A 64 4.68 7.80 -9.48
CA SER A 64 5.36 9.10 -9.51
C SER A 64 5.65 9.66 -8.12
N GLN A 65 4.86 9.25 -7.11
CA GLN A 65 5.10 9.60 -5.71
C GLN A 65 6.02 8.60 -4.98
N GLY A 66 6.54 7.59 -5.69
CA GLY A 66 7.45 6.57 -5.15
C GLY A 66 6.76 5.50 -4.31
N PHE A 67 5.47 5.24 -4.57
CA PHE A 67 4.80 4.07 -4.00
C PHE A 67 5.12 2.83 -4.83
N LEU A 68 5.21 1.68 -4.16
CA LEU A 68 5.26 0.37 -4.80
C LEU A 68 3.84 -0.09 -5.09
N THR A 69 3.49 -0.25 -6.37
CA THR A 69 2.13 -0.62 -6.79
C THR A 69 2.00 -2.09 -7.12
N THR A 70 0.88 -2.69 -6.74
CA THR A 70 0.44 -4.03 -7.17
C THR A 70 -0.94 -3.91 -7.81
N MET A 71 -1.15 -4.52 -8.98
CA MET A 71 -2.46 -4.61 -9.61
C MET A 71 -2.87 -6.08 -9.69
N GLY A 72 -3.89 -6.46 -8.92
CA GLY A 72 -4.47 -7.79 -9.01
C GLY A 72 -5.49 -7.91 -10.15
N GLN A 73 -6.21 -6.83 -10.45
CA GLN A 73 -7.22 -6.73 -11.51
C GLN A 73 -7.10 -5.38 -12.22
N PRO A 74 -7.60 -5.22 -13.46
CA PRO A 74 -7.47 -3.97 -14.23
C PRO A 74 -8.24 -2.77 -13.63
N ASP A 75 -9.14 -3.03 -12.70
CA ASP A 75 -9.99 -2.07 -12.00
C ASP A 75 -9.54 -1.79 -10.56
N THR A 76 -8.42 -2.36 -10.12
CA THR A 76 -7.90 -2.19 -8.75
C THR A 76 -6.40 -1.91 -8.73
N VAL A 77 -5.99 -0.98 -7.89
CA VAL A 77 -4.58 -0.65 -7.64
C VAL A 77 -4.34 -0.58 -6.15
N ASP A 78 -3.48 -1.45 -5.66
CA ASP A 78 -2.93 -1.37 -4.31
C ASP A 78 -1.55 -0.73 -4.38
N ALA A 79 -1.18 0.06 -3.38
CA ALA A 79 0.17 0.58 -3.32
C ALA A 79 0.66 0.85 -1.91
N THR A 80 1.95 0.67 -1.65
CA THR A 80 2.54 0.89 -0.33
C THR A 80 3.76 1.78 -0.41
N LYS A 81 3.98 2.56 0.66
CA LYS A 81 5.21 3.33 0.86
C LYS A 81 5.59 3.34 2.32
N ASN A 82 6.86 3.06 2.56
CA ASN A 82 7.44 3.01 3.90
C ASN A 82 8.13 4.34 4.20
N PHE A 83 7.95 4.81 5.43
CA PHE A 83 8.58 5.98 6.00
C PHE A 83 9.23 5.59 7.32
N GLN A 84 10.39 6.17 7.61
CA GLN A 84 11.07 5.98 8.89
C GLN A 84 11.39 7.37 9.47
N PRO A 85 10.43 8.01 10.17
CA PRO A 85 10.65 9.35 10.73
C PRO A 85 11.76 9.41 11.78
N SER A 86 12.01 8.30 12.48
CA SER A 86 13.08 8.13 13.47
C SER A 86 13.58 6.68 13.45
N ALA A 87 14.75 6.42 14.04
CA ALA A 87 15.36 5.08 14.03
C ALA A 87 14.45 3.97 14.61
N GLU A 88 13.57 4.32 15.55
CA GLU A 88 12.72 3.37 16.29
C GLU A 88 11.27 3.34 15.79
N THR A 89 10.90 4.22 14.86
CA THR A 89 9.52 4.36 14.36
C THR A 89 9.45 4.11 12.86
N HIS A 90 8.61 3.17 12.45
CA HIS A 90 8.32 2.88 11.06
C HIS A 90 6.85 3.17 10.77
N VAL A 91 6.58 3.79 9.64
CA VAL A 91 5.22 4.12 9.20
C VAL A 91 5.03 3.57 7.79
N VAL A 92 3.95 2.83 7.58
CA VAL A 92 3.57 2.30 6.27
C VAL A 92 2.29 3.00 5.84
N VAL A 93 2.30 3.61 4.66
CA VAL A 93 1.08 4.15 4.04
C VAL A 93 0.67 3.21 2.92
N SER A 94 -0.53 2.65 3.03
CA SER A 94 -1.12 1.71 2.09
C SER A 94 -2.33 2.34 1.41
N PHE A 95 -2.29 2.45 0.09
CA PHE A 95 -3.40 2.84 -0.77
C PHE A 95 -4.13 1.61 -1.28
N HIS A 96 -5.44 1.75 -1.37
CA HIS A 96 -6.35 0.85 -2.06
C HIS A 96 -7.24 1.71 -2.97
N VAL A 97 -7.10 1.51 -4.28
CA VAL A 97 -7.88 2.22 -5.30
C VAL A 97 -8.75 1.20 -6.03
N VAL A 98 -10.03 1.50 -6.17
CA VAL A 98 -10.99 0.71 -6.95
C VAL A 98 -11.69 1.63 -7.94
N CYS A 99 -11.61 1.32 -9.22
CA CYS A 99 -12.27 2.06 -10.28
C CYS A 99 -13.53 1.30 -10.72
N THR A 100 -14.68 1.98 -10.80
CA THR A 100 -15.94 1.37 -11.26
C THR A 100 -16.53 2.16 -12.42
N PRO A 101 -17.43 1.56 -13.23
CA PRO A 101 -18.18 2.31 -14.22
C PRO A 101 -18.98 3.46 -13.58
N GLY A 102 -19.07 4.59 -14.26
CA GLY A 102 -19.94 5.70 -13.87
C GLY A 102 -21.41 5.43 -14.19
N GLU A 103 -22.31 6.30 -13.73
CA GLU A 103 -23.76 6.08 -13.87
C GLU A 103 -24.26 5.99 -15.32
N ASN A 104 -23.65 6.71 -16.29
CA ASN A 104 -24.26 6.87 -17.62
C ASN A 104 -23.28 6.96 -18.82
N ALA A 105 -22.07 6.39 -18.77
CA ALA A 105 -21.26 6.34 -20.00
C ALA A 105 -20.21 5.22 -20.04
N THR A 106 -20.02 4.64 -21.23
CA THR A 106 -18.91 3.75 -21.58
C THR A 106 -17.52 4.37 -21.30
N ASN A 107 -17.45 5.71 -21.25
CA ASN A 107 -16.22 6.49 -21.04
C ASN A 107 -16.23 7.30 -19.74
N GLN A 108 -17.05 6.92 -18.75
CA GLN A 108 -17.00 7.51 -17.41
C GLN A 108 -16.77 6.45 -16.36
N SER A 109 -16.00 6.83 -15.34
CA SER A 109 -15.70 5.97 -14.20
C SER A 109 -15.62 6.77 -12.92
N ILE A 110 -15.74 6.06 -11.81
CA ILE A 110 -15.59 6.59 -10.47
C ILE A 110 -14.40 5.88 -9.83
N ALA A 111 -13.45 6.62 -9.28
CA ALA A 111 -12.37 6.04 -8.49
C ALA A 111 -12.70 6.21 -7.00
N TYR A 112 -12.76 5.09 -6.28
CA TYR A 112 -12.84 5.03 -4.83
C TYR A 112 -11.46 4.76 -4.28
N VAL A 113 -11.01 5.58 -3.33
CA VAL A 113 -9.64 5.56 -2.81
C VAL A 113 -9.68 5.56 -1.30
N ASN A 114 -9.02 4.58 -0.71
CA ASN A 114 -8.73 4.56 0.72
C ASN A 114 -7.22 4.51 0.94
N ALA A 115 -6.72 5.30 1.88
CA ALA A 115 -5.34 5.23 2.34
C ALA A 115 -5.32 4.99 3.84
N VAL A 116 -4.57 3.98 4.29
CA VAL A 116 -4.38 3.64 5.69
C VAL A 116 -2.92 3.86 6.06
N GLN A 117 -2.69 4.45 7.22
CA GLN A 117 -1.39 4.62 7.82
C GLN A 117 -1.25 3.64 9.00
N ASP A 118 -0.25 2.77 8.90
CA ASP A 118 0.14 1.86 9.98
C ASP A 118 1.43 2.33 10.62
N GLY A 119 1.39 2.53 11.94
CA GLY A 119 2.56 2.88 12.75
C GLY A 119 3.13 1.65 13.45
N TYR A 120 4.45 1.50 13.41
CA TYR A 120 5.20 0.44 14.07
C TYR A 120 6.30 1.06 14.93
N ALA A 121 6.49 0.51 16.13
CA ALA A 121 7.59 0.88 17.01
C ALA A 121 8.41 -0.34 17.40
N LEU A 122 9.70 -0.13 17.64
CA LEU A 122 10.58 -1.13 18.20
C LEU A 122 10.24 -1.34 19.68
N LYS A 123 9.72 -2.53 20.00
CA LYS A 123 9.51 -2.95 21.37
C LYS A 123 10.76 -3.66 21.86
N LYS A 124 11.41 -3.03 22.84
CA LYS A 124 12.58 -3.54 23.53
C LYS A 124 12.15 -4.33 24.77
N SER A 125 12.31 -5.65 24.77
CA SER A 125 12.10 -6.47 25.97
C SER A 125 13.41 -7.06 26.47
N ASP A 126 13.72 -6.81 27.74
CA ASP A 126 14.83 -7.45 28.46
C ASP A 126 14.32 -8.80 29.00
N THR A 127 14.81 -9.92 28.46
CA THR A 127 14.53 -11.27 29.00
C THR A 127 15.74 -11.76 29.79
N SER A 128 15.53 -12.03 31.08
CA SER A 128 16.55 -12.60 31.99
C SER A 128 16.42 -14.12 32.05
N ALA A 129 17.49 -14.85 31.80
CA ALA A 129 17.55 -16.31 31.99
C ALA A 129 18.11 -16.61 33.39
N SER A 130 17.33 -17.28 34.24
CA SER A 130 17.81 -17.81 35.51
C SER A 130 18.36 -19.22 35.32
N VAL A 131 19.57 -19.47 35.81
CA VAL A 131 20.16 -20.81 35.82
C VAL A 131 19.92 -21.42 37.20
N GLY A 132 19.10 -22.45 37.26
CA GLY A 132 18.86 -23.22 38.48
C GLY A 132 19.97 -24.24 38.73
N LEU A 133 20.72 -24.08 39.81
CA LEU A 133 21.68 -25.08 40.28
C LEU A 133 21.03 -25.89 41.40
N SER A 134 20.63 -27.13 41.10
CA SER A 134 19.75 -27.98 41.92
C SER A 134 20.29 -28.44 43.28
N VAL A 135 21.35 -27.82 43.82
CA VAL A 135 21.91 -28.19 45.13
C VAL A 135 22.26 -26.98 46.01
N LEU A 136 22.35 -25.75 45.46
CA LEU A 136 22.91 -24.59 46.19
C LEU A 136 22.13 -23.27 46.02
N GLY A 137 20.99 -23.28 45.34
CA GLY A 137 20.20 -22.06 45.08
C GLY A 137 20.49 -21.45 43.70
N SER A 138 19.51 -20.73 43.16
CA SER A 138 19.57 -20.14 41.82
C SER A 138 20.50 -18.93 41.79
N LEU A 139 21.41 -18.89 40.82
CA LEU A 139 22.21 -17.70 40.52
C LEU A 139 21.61 -17.02 39.28
N SER A 140 20.90 -15.91 39.49
CA SER A 140 20.41 -15.07 38.38
C SER A 140 21.55 -14.19 37.90
N LEU A 141 22.25 -14.60 36.85
CA LEU A 141 23.09 -13.69 36.10
C LEU A 141 22.18 -12.86 35.18
N PRO A 142 22.23 -11.52 35.21
CA PRO A 142 21.51 -10.69 34.24
C PRO A 142 22.19 -10.84 32.87
N ILE A 143 21.88 -11.94 32.17
CA ILE A 143 22.17 -12.05 30.74
C ILE A 143 21.16 -11.13 30.06
N ARG A 144 21.56 -9.90 29.77
CA ARG A 144 20.72 -8.93 29.06
C ARG A 144 20.54 -9.41 27.61
N SER A 145 19.58 -10.30 27.38
CA SER A 145 19.12 -10.56 26.02
C SER A 145 18.07 -9.52 25.68
N ASN A 146 18.33 -8.78 24.62
CA ASN A 146 17.48 -7.70 24.17
C ASN A 146 16.79 -8.16 22.89
N SER A 147 15.51 -8.52 22.96
CA SER A 147 14.72 -8.81 21.77
C SER A 147 14.13 -7.51 21.26
N ASP A 148 14.52 -7.13 20.05
CA ASP A 148 13.93 -6.02 19.34
C ASP A 148 12.86 -6.57 18.38
N ALA A 149 11.62 -6.14 18.55
CA ALA A 149 10.51 -6.56 17.70
C ALA A 149 9.69 -5.33 17.29
N MET A 150 9.44 -5.19 15.98
CA MET A 150 8.48 -4.21 15.50
C MET A 150 7.07 -4.68 15.83
N VAL A 151 6.35 -3.89 16.62
CA VAL A 151 4.94 -4.11 16.92
C VAL A 151 4.12 -3.00 16.29
N LYS A 152 2.97 -3.36 15.69
CA LYS A 152 2.02 -2.38 15.16
C LYS A 152 1.37 -1.65 16.35
N ILE A 153 1.58 -0.33 16.41
CA ILE A 153 1.12 0.53 17.50
C ILE A 153 -0.05 1.44 17.10
N SER A 154 -0.24 1.68 15.80
CA SER A 154 -1.37 2.46 15.27
C SER A 154 -1.80 1.93 13.90
N SER A 155 -3.09 2.09 13.58
CA SER A 155 -3.69 1.85 12.28
C SER A 155 -4.82 2.83 12.09
N GLU A 156 -4.62 3.81 11.23
CA GLU A 156 -5.55 4.92 11.06
C GLU A 156 -5.75 5.22 9.59
N THR A 157 -7.00 5.43 9.18
CA THR A 157 -7.30 5.95 7.85
C THR A 157 -6.75 7.36 7.73
N VAL A 158 -6.01 7.64 6.65
CA VAL A 158 -5.46 8.97 6.40
C VAL A 158 -6.62 9.96 6.29
N PRO A 159 -6.62 11.06 7.08
CA PRO A 159 -7.72 12.00 7.10
C PRO A 159 -8.04 12.57 5.72
N ALA A 160 -9.33 12.71 5.45
CA ALA A 160 -9.84 13.39 4.26
C ALA A 160 -9.36 14.85 4.19
N GLY A 161 -9.25 15.40 2.98
CA GLY A 161 -8.86 16.78 2.74
C GLY A 161 -7.85 16.90 1.59
N LYS A 162 -6.85 17.77 1.75
CA LYS A 162 -5.85 18.07 0.71
C LYS A 162 -5.01 16.87 0.27
N PHE A 163 -5.01 15.78 1.04
CA PHE A 163 -4.34 14.54 0.67
C PHE A 163 -4.99 13.91 -0.57
N TYR A 164 -6.28 13.56 -0.48
CA TYR A 164 -7.04 12.96 -1.58
C TYR A 164 -7.23 13.94 -2.73
N ASP A 165 -7.46 15.23 -2.47
CA ASP A 165 -7.55 16.26 -3.53
C ASP A 165 -6.31 16.26 -4.43
N ARG A 166 -5.10 16.23 -3.82
CA ARG A 166 -3.83 16.21 -4.56
C ARG A 166 -3.68 14.93 -5.35
N PHE A 167 -4.03 13.79 -4.76
CA PHE A 167 -3.98 12.51 -5.45
C PHE A 167 -4.90 12.49 -6.67
N PHE A 168 -6.17 12.87 -6.52
CA PHE A 168 -7.12 12.90 -7.61
C PHE A 168 -6.76 13.92 -8.70
N ASN A 169 -6.21 15.08 -8.32
CA ASN A 169 -5.73 16.05 -9.30
C ASN A 169 -4.54 15.48 -10.11
N LEU A 170 -3.66 14.70 -9.48
CA LEU A 170 -2.55 14.04 -10.15
C LEU A 170 -3.03 12.92 -11.08
N MET A 171 -4.04 12.15 -10.67
CA MET A 171 -4.71 11.19 -11.57
C MET A 171 -5.28 11.89 -12.81
N GLY A 172 -6.02 12.99 -12.60
CA GLY A 172 -6.56 13.80 -13.69
C GLY A 172 -5.46 14.34 -14.61
N HIS A 173 -4.31 14.72 -14.06
CA HIS A 173 -3.16 15.11 -14.88
C HIS A 173 -2.69 13.97 -15.78
N TYR A 174 -2.47 12.76 -15.24
CA TYR A 174 -2.03 11.61 -16.03
C TYR A 174 -3.05 11.17 -17.09
N LEU A 175 -4.35 11.30 -16.82
CA LEU A 175 -5.39 11.04 -17.82
C LEU A 175 -5.36 12.00 -19.02
N ASN A 176 -4.93 13.24 -18.79
CA ASN A 176 -4.90 14.29 -19.80
C ASN A 176 -3.57 14.39 -20.55
N THR A 177 -2.45 14.03 -19.91
CA THR A 177 -1.10 14.22 -20.48
C THR A 177 -0.48 12.95 -21.05
N VAL A 178 -0.93 11.76 -20.64
CA VAL A 178 -0.42 10.52 -21.22
C VAL A 178 -1.26 10.19 -22.46
N PRO A 179 -0.65 10.12 -23.66
CA PRO A 179 -1.38 9.70 -24.84
C PRO A 179 -1.95 8.31 -24.60
N ARG A 180 -3.28 8.19 -24.68
CA ARG A 180 -3.97 6.90 -24.73
C ARG A 180 -3.33 6.12 -25.87
N SER A 181 -2.68 5.02 -25.52
CA SER A 181 -2.30 4.01 -26.50
C SER A 181 -3.60 3.34 -26.93
N ALA A 182 -4.36 4.00 -27.80
CA ALA A 182 -5.50 3.38 -28.43
C ALA A 182 -4.95 2.14 -29.17
N PRO A 183 -5.62 0.98 -29.07
CA PRO A 183 -5.29 -0.12 -29.96
C PRO A 183 -5.42 0.44 -31.38
N VAL A 184 -4.32 0.38 -32.14
CA VAL A 184 -4.37 0.68 -33.57
C VAL A 184 -5.42 -0.28 -34.12
N ALA A 185 -6.56 0.27 -34.54
CA ALA A 185 -7.58 -0.53 -35.22
C ALA A 185 -6.85 -1.29 -36.32
N ALA A 186 -7.06 -2.60 -36.41
CA ALA A 186 -6.45 -3.45 -37.42
C ALA A 186 -7.01 -3.16 -38.84
N ASP A 187 -7.28 -1.89 -39.14
CA ASP A 187 -7.38 -1.40 -40.50
C ASP A 187 -5.97 -1.53 -41.10
N GLU A 188 -5.83 -2.63 -41.84
CA GLU A 188 -4.79 -2.96 -42.80
C GLU A 188 -3.51 -2.12 -42.65
N VAL A 189 -2.53 -2.65 -41.90
CA VAL A 189 -1.17 -2.08 -41.84
C VAL A 189 -0.62 -2.06 -43.27
N LYS A 190 -0.84 -0.95 -43.99
CA LYS A 190 -0.27 -0.68 -45.31
C LYS A 190 1.21 -0.41 -45.10
N SER A 191 1.96 -1.50 -45.00
CA SER A 191 3.41 -1.46 -45.08
C SER A 191 3.78 -0.98 -46.48
N LYS A 192 4.05 0.33 -46.59
CA LYS A 192 4.75 0.89 -47.74
C LYS A 192 6.21 0.48 -47.53
N PRO A 193 6.77 -0.50 -48.28
CA PRO A 193 8.20 -0.73 -48.21
C PRO A 193 8.89 0.60 -48.54
N LEU A 194 9.69 1.10 -47.60
CA LEU A 194 10.63 2.15 -47.93
C LEU A 194 11.53 1.58 -49.03
N VAL A 195 11.65 2.33 -50.12
CA VAL A 195 12.53 2.00 -51.25
C VAL A 195 13.87 1.51 -50.70
N PRO A 196 14.44 0.43 -51.26
CA PRO A 196 15.75 -0.04 -50.81
C PRO A 196 16.70 1.15 -50.90
N SER A 197 17.38 1.43 -49.79
CA SER A 197 18.40 2.46 -49.70
C SER A 197 19.27 2.35 -50.94
N LEU A 198 19.40 3.45 -51.68
CA LEU A 198 20.47 3.59 -52.64
C LEU A 198 21.74 3.22 -51.89
N ILE A 199 22.31 2.09 -52.27
CA ILE A 199 23.66 1.64 -51.98
C ILE A 199 24.57 2.87 -52.01
N VAL A 200 24.87 3.41 -50.83
CA VAL A 200 26.03 4.26 -50.66
C VAL A 200 27.18 3.30 -50.85
N SER A 201 27.82 3.38 -52.02
CA SER A 201 29.10 2.74 -52.27
C SER A 201 30.12 3.31 -51.28
N SER A 202 30.16 2.73 -50.07
CA SER A 202 31.28 2.88 -49.17
C SER A 202 32.46 2.17 -49.84
N PRO A 203 33.61 2.82 -50.04
CA PRO A 203 34.73 2.19 -50.71
C PRO A 203 35.19 0.97 -49.91
N GLU A 204 35.45 -0.09 -50.67
CA GLU A 204 35.85 -1.41 -50.25
C GLU A 204 37.08 -1.37 -49.34
N LEU A 205 36.89 -1.73 -48.07
CA LEU A 205 37.98 -2.20 -47.21
C LEU A 205 38.02 -3.72 -47.36
N THR A 206 38.90 -4.16 -48.24
CA THR A 206 39.24 -5.56 -48.50
C THR A 206 39.44 -6.35 -47.19
N PRO A 207 38.81 -7.51 -47.02
CA PRO A 207 38.88 -8.28 -45.78
C PRO A 207 40.18 -9.10 -45.73
N THR A 208 40.98 -8.91 -44.68
CA THR A 208 41.97 -9.92 -44.27
C THR A 208 41.25 -11.03 -43.51
N PRO A 209 41.37 -12.31 -43.91
CA PRO A 209 40.71 -13.40 -43.20
C PRO A 209 41.37 -13.61 -41.83
N ILE A 210 40.58 -13.45 -40.76
CA ILE A 210 40.91 -13.98 -39.44
C ILE A 210 40.57 -15.48 -39.48
N VAL A 211 41.59 -16.33 -39.43
CA VAL A 211 41.41 -17.78 -39.28
C VAL A 211 40.87 -18.04 -37.87
N VAL A 212 39.56 -18.31 -37.77
CA VAL A 212 38.94 -18.81 -36.54
C VAL A 212 39.27 -20.30 -36.45
N GLN A 213 40.19 -20.66 -35.55
CA GLN A 213 40.39 -22.06 -35.17
C GLN A 213 39.14 -22.55 -34.44
N THR A 214 38.56 -23.63 -34.95
CA THR A 214 37.44 -24.35 -34.34
C THR A 214 37.91 -25.07 -33.07
N PRO A 215 37.33 -24.80 -31.88
CA PRO A 215 37.54 -25.67 -30.74
C PRO A 215 36.80 -26.99 -30.98
N ALA A 216 37.56 -28.08 -30.88
CA ALA A 216 37.10 -29.45 -30.98
C ALA A 216 35.95 -29.75 -30.01
N ALA A 217 35.02 -30.57 -30.48
CA ALA A 217 33.89 -31.09 -29.74
C ALA A 217 34.31 -31.64 -28.35
N ALA A 218 33.73 -31.07 -27.30
CA ALA A 218 33.81 -31.64 -25.97
C ALA A 218 32.81 -32.81 -25.87
N THR A 219 33.41 -33.98 -25.70
CA THR A 219 32.88 -35.31 -25.43
C THR A 219 31.63 -35.34 -24.54
N ALA A 220 30.66 -36.16 -24.98
CA ALA A 220 29.48 -36.59 -24.24
C ALA A 220 29.85 -37.20 -22.88
N ILE A 221 29.20 -36.74 -21.81
CA ILE A 221 29.23 -37.42 -20.52
C ILE A 221 28.15 -38.49 -20.54
N GLN A 222 28.57 -39.75 -20.40
CA GLN A 222 27.73 -40.93 -20.34
C GLN A 222 26.85 -40.93 -19.09
N ALA A 223 25.60 -41.34 -19.27
CA ALA A 223 24.71 -41.78 -18.21
C ALA A 223 25.19 -43.13 -17.67
N SER A 224 25.42 -43.21 -16.36
CA SER A 224 25.59 -44.48 -15.64
C SER A 224 24.26 -44.84 -15.00
N ASP A 225 23.70 -45.94 -15.48
CA ASP A 225 22.62 -46.70 -14.86
C ASP A 225 23.14 -47.39 -13.59
N ALA A 226 22.46 -47.21 -12.46
CA ALA A 226 22.52 -48.13 -11.31
C ALA A 226 21.39 -47.86 -10.29
N VAL A 227 20.22 -48.43 -10.60
CA VAL A 227 19.34 -49.28 -9.75
C VAL A 227 19.25 -49.05 -8.23
N ALA A 228 17.99 -49.14 -7.77
CA ALA A 228 17.49 -49.55 -6.44
C ALA A 228 17.38 -48.46 -5.36
N ALA A 229 16.40 -48.45 -4.47
CA ALA A 229 15.10 -49.11 -4.32
C ALA A 229 14.53 -48.57 -2.99
N GLY A 230 13.21 -48.31 -2.90
CA GLY A 230 12.49 -48.09 -1.64
C GLY A 230 12.83 -46.78 -0.91
N THR A 231 11.94 -46.10 -0.22
CA THR A 231 10.79 -46.63 0.51
C THR A 231 9.82 -45.47 0.74
N ALA A 232 8.54 -45.74 0.57
CA ALA A 232 7.46 -44.88 1.01
C ALA A 232 7.43 -44.76 2.54
N SER A 233 7.08 -43.57 3.04
CA SER A 233 6.46 -43.34 4.36
C SER A 233 5.75 -41.99 4.25
N ASP A 234 4.45 -42.03 3.95
CA ASP A 234 3.36 -41.93 4.92
C ASP A 234 3.14 -40.50 5.42
N VAL A 235 2.14 -39.85 4.82
CA VAL A 235 1.49 -38.64 5.33
C VAL A 235 0.23 -39.12 6.06
N PRO A 236 0.10 -38.96 7.38
CA PRO A 236 -1.18 -39.23 8.03
C PRO A 236 -2.13 -38.05 7.80
N ALA A 237 -3.31 -38.40 7.34
CA ALA A 237 -4.51 -37.58 7.30
C ALA A 237 -5.23 -37.54 8.67
N ALA A 238 -6.16 -36.60 8.77
CA ALA A 238 -7.12 -36.32 9.86
C ALA A 238 -6.56 -35.46 11.02
N ALA A 239 -7.25 -34.42 11.51
CA ALA A 239 -8.67 -34.37 11.80
C ALA A 239 -9.28 -32.96 11.74
N ALA A 240 -10.56 -32.91 11.36
CA ALA A 240 -11.45 -31.78 11.55
C ALA A 240 -11.79 -31.57 13.04
N ALA A 241 -11.83 -30.31 13.48
CA ALA A 241 -12.49 -29.84 14.69
C ALA A 241 -13.06 -28.44 14.37
N ALA A 242 -14.36 -28.34 14.10
CA ALA A 242 -15.40 -28.03 15.09
C ALA A 242 -15.52 -26.53 15.36
N THR A 243 -16.48 -25.94 14.66
CA THR A 243 -17.11 -24.63 14.87
C THR A 243 -17.65 -24.49 16.29
N PRO A 244 -17.40 -23.38 17.02
CA PRO A 244 -18.17 -23.07 18.21
C PRO A 244 -19.54 -22.52 17.81
N ALA A 245 -20.59 -23.22 18.24
CA ALA A 245 -21.96 -22.75 18.17
C ALA A 245 -22.18 -21.57 19.13
N ALA A 246 -22.84 -20.52 18.63
CA ALA A 246 -23.36 -19.42 19.43
C ALA A 246 -24.48 -19.91 20.37
N PRO A 247 -24.56 -19.41 21.62
CA PRO A 247 -25.74 -19.64 22.45
C PRO A 247 -26.91 -18.80 21.93
N ARG A 248 -27.98 -19.48 21.51
CA ARG A 248 -29.31 -18.89 21.35
C ARG A 248 -29.87 -18.65 22.74
N THR A 249 -30.02 -17.38 23.12
CA THR A 249 -30.91 -16.98 24.20
C THR A 249 -32.35 -17.18 23.73
N THR A 250 -33.03 -18.10 24.40
CA THR A 250 -34.47 -18.31 24.36
C THR A 250 -35.18 -17.06 24.88
N ALA A 251 -36.04 -16.50 24.04
CA ALA A 251 -37.14 -15.67 24.50
C ALA A 251 -38.18 -16.59 25.16
N THR A 252 -38.50 -16.31 26.43
CA THR A 252 -39.69 -16.79 27.11
C THR A 252 -40.33 -15.60 27.81
N GLN A 253 -41.59 -15.32 27.43
CA GLN A 253 -42.50 -14.26 27.85
C GLN A 253 -42.27 -12.86 27.30
#